data_AF-A0A8T1TR74-F1
#
_entry.id   AF-A0A8T1TR74-F1
#
_cell.length_a   1.000
_cell.length_b   1.000
_cell.length_c   1.000
_cell.angle_alpha   90.00
_cell.angle_beta   90.00
_cell.angle_gamma   90.00
#
_symmetry.space_group_name_H-M   'P 1'
#
loop_
_entity.id
_entity.type
_entity.pdbx_description
1 polymer ?
#
loop_
_entity_poly.entity_id
_entity_poly.type
_entity_poly.pdbx_seq_one_letter_code
_entity_poly.pdbx_strand_id
1 'polypeptide(L)'
;MRNCIFAAITIFVLLLNTSIATVFAATECPLDLSYPIKATLDDGKLFSTCAVESTGVRIDARSLFDVLNFSERDFLLFCRAPSCIKSVKSLLQTIPTDCLIVYHGTARNLSEEVSTLYHQCAQFVGTADKTDEDYVYRYFLD
;
A
#
# COMPACT_ATOMS: atom_id res chain seq x y z
N MET A 1 -53.29 16.10 -9.46
CA MET A 1 -52.43 15.91 -10.66
C MET A 1 -51.79 17.23 -11.00
N ARG A 2 -50.48 17.24 -11.31
CA ARG A 2 -49.68 18.38 -11.85
C ARG A 2 -49.24 19.35 -10.73
N ASN A 3 -48.01 19.34 -10.22
CA ASN A 3 -46.72 19.49 -10.90
C ASN A 3 -45.58 18.84 -10.08
N CYS A 4 -45.21 17.61 -10.42
CA CYS A 4 -43.98 16.94 -9.94
C CYS A 4 -42.82 17.07 -10.94
N ILE A 5 -42.75 18.14 -11.73
CA ILE A 5 -41.91 18.16 -12.94
C ILE A 5 -40.80 19.23 -12.93
N PHE A 6 -40.82 20.20 -12.01
CA PHE A 6 -39.86 21.33 -12.06
C PHE A 6 -38.62 21.20 -11.15
N ALA A 7 -38.49 20.13 -10.36
CA ALA A 7 -37.31 19.92 -9.49
C ALA A 7 -36.31 18.88 -10.03
N ALA A 8 -36.58 18.27 -11.18
CA ALA A 8 -35.77 17.17 -11.71
C ALA A 8 -34.68 17.61 -12.71
N ILE A 9 -34.69 18.88 -13.15
CA ILE A 9 -33.87 19.32 -14.31
C ILE A 9 -32.52 19.94 -13.89
N THR A 10 -32.33 20.30 -12.61
CA THR A 10 -31.09 20.96 -12.16
C THR A 10 -30.07 20.04 -11.49
N ILE A 11 -30.39 18.77 -11.22
CA ILE A 11 -29.48 17.85 -10.50
C ILE A 11 -28.75 16.87 -11.43
N PHE A 12 -29.15 16.75 -12.70
CA PHE A 12 -28.56 15.76 -13.62
C PHE A 12 -27.37 16.26 -14.44
N VAL A 13 -27.01 17.55 -14.35
CA VAL A 13 -25.91 18.14 -15.14
C VAL A 13 -24.57 18.20 -14.37
N LEU A 14 -24.56 17.89 -13.06
CA LEU A 14 -23.36 17.99 -12.22
C LEU A 14 -22.57 16.68 -12.03
N LEU A 15 -22.90 15.60 -12.73
CA LEU A 15 -22.21 14.30 -12.64
C LEU A 15 -21.28 14.00 -13.82
N LEU A 16 -21.00 14.99 -14.68
CA LEU A 16 -19.96 14.91 -15.72
C LEU A 16 -18.58 15.36 -15.20
N ASN A 17 -18.33 15.24 -13.90
CA ASN A 17 -16.98 15.16 -13.34
C ASN A 17 -16.40 13.74 -13.54
N THR A 18 -16.51 13.20 -14.75
CA THR A 18 -15.57 12.19 -15.21
C THR A 18 -14.26 12.93 -15.43
N SER A 19 -13.50 13.11 -14.36
CA SER A 19 -12.05 13.19 -14.46
C SER A 19 -11.62 11.89 -15.15
N ILE A 20 -11.57 11.95 -16.48
CA ILE A 20 -10.81 11.00 -17.27
C ILE A 20 -9.41 11.18 -16.72
N ALA A 21 -9.00 10.27 -15.83
CA ALA A 21 -7.61 10.14 -15.45
C ALA A 21 -6.89 10.00 -16.79
N THR A 22 -6.20 11.05 -17.19
CA THR A 22 -5.35 11.04 -18.36
C THR A 22 -4.40 9.89 -18.14
N VAL A 23 -4.59 8.81 -18.90
CA VAL A 23 -3.58 7.77 -19.05
C VAL A 23 -2.43 8.51 -19.71
N PHE A 24 -1.55 9.08 -18.88
CA PHE A 24 -0.21 9.38 -19.33
C PHE A 24 0.25 8.05 -19.92
N ALA A 25 0.61 8.06 -21.20
CA ALA A 25 1.42 7.00 -21.77
C ALA A 25 2.73 7.06 -20.97
N ALA A 26 2.72 6.42 -19.80
CA ALA A 26 3.80 6.51 -18.87
C ALA A 26 4.89 5.62 -19.46
N THR A 27 5.94 6.29 -19.93
CA THR A 27 7.10 5.68 -20.57
C THR A 27 7.61 4.56 -19.67
N GLU A 28 8.01 3.43 -20.24
CA GLU A 28 8.63 2.38 -19.44
C GLU A 28 10.00 2.84 -18.94
N CYS A 29 10.31 2.53 -17.69
CA CYS A 29 11.61 2.82 -17.12
C CYS A 29 12.70 2.02 -17.85
N PRO A 30 13.87 2.62 -18.12
CA PRO A 30 15.04 1.90 -18.61
C PRO A 30 15.35 0.67 -17.77
N LEU A 31 15.89 -0.37 -18.42
CA LEU A 31 16.19 -1.65 -17.76
C LEU A 31 17.15 -1.47 -16.58
N ASP A 32 18.16 -0.60 -16.72
CA ASP A 32 19.16 -0.33 -15.67
C ASP A 32 18.56 0.26 -14.38
N LEU A 33 17.46 1.00 -14.49
CA LEU A 33 16.70 1.49 -13.34
C LEU A 33 15.73 0.43 -12.82
N SER A 34 15.04 -0.25 -13.73
CA SER A 34 13.99 -1.19 -13.36
C SER A 34 14.52 -2.48 -12.70
N TYR A 35 15.67 -2.99 -13.14
CA TYR A 35 16.22 -4.27 -12.65
C TYR A 35 16.51 -4.29 -11.14
N PRO A 36 17.26 -3.33 -10.56
CA PRO A 36 17.52 -3.35 -9.12
C PRO A 36 16.24 -3.18 -8.28
N ILE A 37 15.24 -2.45 -8.79
CA ILE A 37 13.94 -2.29 -8.12
C ILE A 37 13.20 -3.63 -8.08
N LYS A 38 13.10 -4.32 -9.23
CA LYS A 38 12.48 -5.66 -9.30
C LYS A 38 13.21 -6.66 -8.41
N ALA A 39 14.54 -6.65 -8.44
CA ALA A 39 15.35 -7.53 -7.59
C ALA A 39 15.08 -7.28 -6.10
N THR A 40 14.89 -6.03 -5.68
CA THR A 40 14.54 -5.70 -4.30
C THR A 40 13.12 -6.13 -3.96
N LEU A 41 12.14 -5.94 -4.87
CA LEU A 41 10.76 -6.40 -4.70
C LEU A 41 10.66 -7.92 -4.54
N ASP A 42 11.48 -8.66 -5.28
CA ASP A 42 11.55 -10.11 -5.27
C ASP A 42 12.54 -10.66 -4.21
N ASP A 43 13.11 -9.80 -3.35
CA ASP A 43 14.00 -10.25 -2.27
C ASP A 43 13.19 -10.83 -1.12
N GLY A 44 12.74 -12.06 -1.30
CA GLY A 44 12.04 -12.81 -0.26
C GLY A 44 12.87 -12.98 1.00
N LYS A 45 14.21 -13.01 0.93
CA LYS A 45 15.04 -13.11 2.15
C LYS A 45 14.95 -11.84 2.98
N LEU A 46 15.00 -10.67 2.33
CA LEU A 46 14.82 -9.37 2.96
C LEU A 46 13.47 -9.32 3.70
N PHE A 47 12.38 -9.61 3.01
CA PHE A 47 11.04 -9.47 3.60
C PHE A 47 10.66 -10.59 4.57
N SER A 48 11.13 -11.82 4.37
CA SER A 48 10.84 -12.91 5.31
C SER A 48 11.55 -12.77 6.65
N THR A 49 12.71 -12.09 6.67
CA THR A 49 13.53 -11.94 7.88
C THR A 49 13.40 -10.59 8.57
N CYS A 50 12.77 -9.60 7.94
CA CYS A 50 12.73 -8.23 8.45
C CYS A 50 12.03 -8.07 9.80
N ALA A 51 11.13 -8.99 10.17
CA ALA A 51 10.44 -8.94 11.47
C ALA A 51 11.15 -9.74 12.58
N VAL A 52 12.15 -10.56 12.25
CA VAL A 52 12.75 -11.52 13.19
C VAL A 52 13.40 -10.80 14.38
N GLU A 53 14.08 -9.68 14.15
CA GLU A 53 14.74 -8.91 15.21
C GLU A 53 13.76 -8.34 16.24
N SER A 54 12.57 -7.93 15.80
CA SER A 54 11.58 -7.25 16.66
C SER A 54 10.54 -8.21 17.24
N THR A 55 10.23 -9.30 16.55
CA THR A 55 9.14 -10.21 16.90
C THR A 55 9.60 -11.62 17.22
N GLY A 56 10.84 -11.99 16.86
CA GLY A 56 11.33 -13.37 16.91
C GLY A 56 10.71 -14.29 15.84
N VAL A 57 9.80 -13.78 15.01
CA VAL A 57 9.04 -14.56 14.03
C VAL A 57 9.55 -14.28 12.62
N ARG A 58 9.72 -15.35 11.84
CA ARG A 58 9.95 -15.27 10.39
C ARG A 58 8.59 -15.21 9.70
N ILE A 59 8.43 -14.25 8.79
CA ILE A 59 7.21 -14.11 7.99
C ILE A 59 7.42 -14.84 6.65
N ASP A 60 6.43 -15.56 6.15
CA ASP A 60 6.53 -16.24 4.85
C ASP A 60 6.28 -15.25 3.71
N ALA A 61 7.32 -14.49 3.35
CA ALA A 61 7.32 -13.55 2.23
C ALA A 61 8.35 -14.00 1.19
N ARG A 62 7.93 -14.16 -0.07
CA ARG A 62 8.81 -14.40 -1.21
C ARG A 62 9.03 -13.14 -2.03
N SER A 63 8.14 -12.17 -1.91
CA SER A 63 8.22 -10.82 -2.48
C SER A 63 7.62 -9.79 -1.52
N LEU A 64 7.81 -8.50 -1.79
CA LEU A 64 7.13 -7.42 -1.06
C LEU A 64 5.60 -7.54 -1.19
N PHE A 65 5.10 -7.88 -2.38
CA PHE A 65 3.67 -7.87 -2.65
C PHE A 65 2.94 -9.07 -2.05
N ASP A 66 3.65 -10.10 -1.58
CA ASP A 66 3.04 -11.19 -0.81
C ASP A 66 2.41 -10.68 0.49
N VAL A 67 2.93 -9.56 1.02
CA VAL A 67 2.41 -8.89 2.22
C VAL A 67 0.94 -8.54 2.10
N LEU A 68 0.45 -8.24 0.88
CA LEU A 68 -0.96 -7.92 0.64
C LEU A 68 -1.90 -9.13 0.83
N ASN A 69 -1.35 -10.34 0.88
CA ASN A 69 -2.10 -11.59 1.07
C ASN A 69 -1.91 -12.18 2.48
N PHE A 70 -1.25 -11.46 3.38
CA PHE A 70 -1.04 -11.92 4.75
C PHE A 70 -2.33 -11.98 5.55
N SER A 71 -2.32 -12.82 6.59
CA SER A 71 -3.29 -12.69 7.67
C SER A 71 -3.17 -11.32 8.33
N GLU A 72 -4.24 -10.79 8.93
CA GLU A 72 -4.18 -9.52 9.67
C GLU A 72 -3.06 -9.51 10.72
N ARG A 73 -2.81 -10.66 11.37
CA ARG A 73 -1.73 -10.82 12.34
C ARG A 73 -0.35 -10.64 11.68
N ASP A 74 -0.08 -11.36 10.60
CA ASP A 74 1.24 -11.32 9.95
C ASP A 74 1.48 -9.97 9.26
N PHE A 75 0.41 -9.37 8.73
CA PHE A 75 0.43 -7.99 8.23
C PHE A 75 0.78 -7.01 9.36
N LEU A 76 0.16 -7.13 10.53
CA LEU A 76 0.49 -6.30 11.69
C LEU A 76 1.94 -6.50 12.15
N LEU A 77 2.42 -7.74 12.21
CA LEU A 77 3.81 -8.06 12.58
C LEU A 77 4.79 -7.43 11.59
N PHE A 78 4.51 -7.53 10.29
CA PHE A 78 5.30 -6.88 9.24
C PHE A 78 5.29 -5.36 9.41
N CYS A 79 4.12 -4.75 9.60
CA CYS A 79 4.00 -3.30 9.67
C CYS A 79 4.54 -2.68 10.97
N ARG A 80 4.51 -3.41 12.09
CA ARG A 80 5.11 -2.97 13.37
C ARG A 80 6.63 -3.18 13.40
N ALA A 81 7.18 -4.06 12.57
CA ALA A 81 8.61 -4.33 12.52
C ALA A 81 9.39 -3.16 11.87
N PRO A 82 10.29 -2.47 12.61
CA PRO A 82 11.00 -1.30 12.08
C PRO A 82 11.86 -1.62 10.85
N SER A 83 12.52 -2.78 10.85
CA SER A 83 13.37 -3.22 9.75
C SER A 83 12.57 -3.55 8.48
N CYS A 84 11.31 -4.00 8.60
CA CYS A 84 10.41 -4.20 7.46
C CYS A 84 10.02 -2.85 6.84
N ILE A 85 9.47 -1.93 7.65
CA ILE A 85 9.02 -0.62 7.17
C ILE A 85 10.18 0.22 6.62
N LYS A 86 11.37 0.14 7.24
CA LYS A 86 12.57 0.81 6.71
C LYS A 86 12.92 0.31 5.31
N SER A 87 12.82 -1.00 5.08
CA SER A 87 13.08 -1.62 3.77
C SER A 87 12.07 -1.14 2.73
N VAL A 88 10.77 -1.10 3.07
CA VAL A 88 9.72 -0.57 2.19
C VAL A 88 9.93 0.91 1.87
N LYS A 89 10.24 1.74 2.88
CA LYS A 89 10.54 3.16 2.68
C LYS A 89 11.76 3.39 1.79
N SER A 90 12.82 2.61 2.02
CA SER A 90 14.05 2.71 1.22
C SER A 90 13.77 2.35 -0.24
N LEU A 91 12.96 1.32 -0.49
CA LEU A 91 12.55 0.95 -1.83
C LEU A 91 11.68 2.05 -2.47
N LEU A 92 10.72 2.61 -1.74
CA LEU A 92 9.88 3.70 -2.25
C LEU A 92 10.73 4.89 -2.71
N GLN A 93 11.80 5.21 -1.99
CA GLN A 93 12.71 6.31 -2.34
C GLN A 93 13.57 6.04 -3.59
N THR A 94 13.72 4.78 -4.01
CA THR A 94 14.49 4.42 -5.21
C THR A 94 13.63 4.25 -6.46
N ILE A 95 12.31 4.09 -6.31
CA ILE A 95 11.40 3.92 -7.44
C ILE A 95 11.15 5.27 -8.13
N PRO A 96 11.43 5.38 -9.45
CA PRO A 96 11.08 6.56 -10.22
C PRO A 96 9.56 6.81 -10.23
N THR A 97 9.16 8.07 -10.18
CA THR A 97 7.74 8.48 -10.20
C THR A 97 7.22 8.82 -11.60
N ASP A 98 8.11 8.93 -12.59
CA ASP A 98 7.86 9.44 -13.93
C ASP A 98 7.79 8.35 -15.02
N CYS A 99 7.96 7.08 -14.65
CA CYS A 99 7.94 5.96 -15.58
C CYS A 99 7.28 4.70 -14.97
N LEU A 100 6.78 3.80 -15.83
CA LEU A 100 6.22 2.51 -15.42
C LEU A 100 7.29 1.42 -15.44
N ILE A 101 7.20 0.50 -14.49
CA ILE A 101 8.10 -0.65 -14.44
C ILE A 101 7.33 -1.90 -14.86
N VAL A 102 7.82 -2.58 -15.90
CA VAL A 102 7.28 -3.89 -16.30
C VAL A 102 7.62 -4.93 -15.23
N TYR A 103 6.65 -5.34 -14.44
CA TYR A 103 6.80 -6.30 -13.36
C TYR A 103 5.78 -7.44 -13.54
N HIS A 104 6.26 -8.68 -13.53
CA HIS A 104 5.48 -9.89 -13.89
C HIS A 104 4.71 -9.78 -15.22
N GLY A 105 5.34 -9.16 -16.23
CA GLY A 105 4.79 -9.04 -17.59
C GLY A 105 3.79 -7.89 -17.78
N THR A 106 3.58 -7.04 -16.78
CA THR A 106 2.67 -5.89 -16.85
C THR A 106 3.39 -4.60 -16.49
N ALA A 107 3.11 -3.50 -17.20
CA ALA A 107 3.62 -2.18 -16.84
C ALA A 107 2.85 -1.65 -15.62
N ARG A 108 3.57 -1.39 -14.51
CA ARG A 108 2.98 -1.03 -13.21
C ARG A 108 3.55 0.28 -12.68
N ASN A 109 2.72 1.04 -11.99
CA ASN A 109 3.15 2.20 -11.21
C ASN A 109 3.64 1.74 -9.83
N LEU A 110 4.85 1.18 -9.77
CA LEU A 110 5.39 0.61 -8.54
C LEU A 110 5.60 1.68 -7.45
N SER A 111 5.78 2.95 -7.83
CA SER A 111 5.88 4.05 -6.86
C SER A 111 4.57 4.21 -6.08
N GLU A 112 3.45 4.25 -6.80
CA GLU A 112 2.11 4.35 -6.22
C GLU A 112 1.72 3.11 -5.41
N GLU A 113 2.01 1.92 -5.92
CA GLU A 113 1.69 0.67 -5.22
C GLU A 113 2.48 0.49 -3.92
N VAL A 114 3.79 0.74 -3.94
CA VAL A 114 4.63 0.65 -2.74
C VAL A 114 4.31 1.77 -1.75
N SER A 115 3.98 2.98 -2.24
CA SER A 115 3.49 4.07 -1.40
C SER A 115 2.16 3.71 -0.73
N THR A 116 1.24 3.09 -1.47
CA THR A 116 -0.04 2.62 -0.93
C THR A 116 0.17 1.60 0.18
N LEU A 117 1.04 0.60 -0.03
CA LEU A 117 1.38 -0.38 1.00
C LEU A 117 1.98 0.30 2.25
N TYR A 118 2.91 1.24 2.06
CA TYR A 118 3.53 1.98 3.16
C TYR A 118 2.49 2.76 3.99
N HIS A 119 1.54 3.42 3.33
CA HIS A 119 0.44 4.13 3.99
C HIS A 119 -0.56 3.20 4.68
N GLN A 120 -0.90 2.07 4.05
CA GLN A 120 -1.74 1.04 4.64
C GLN A 120 -1.13 0.50 5.95
N CYS A 121 0.19 0.27 5.99
CA CYS A 121 0.85 -0.12 7.22
C CYS A 121 0.68 0.92 8.33
N ALA A 122 0.89 2.21 8.04
CA ALA A 122 0.74 3.27 9.03
C ALA A 122 -0.70 3.36 9.58
N GLN A 123 -1.69 3.23 8.69
CA GLN A 123 -3.09 3.22 9.09
C GLN A 123 -3.43 1.99 9.95
N PHE A 124 -2.98 0.81 9.55
CA PHE A 124 -3.30 -0.44 10.23
C PHE A 124 -2.69 -0.50 11.63
N VAL A 125 -1.42 -0.10 11.78
CA VAL A 125 -0.75 0.03 13.09
C VAL A 125 -1.46 1.06 13.95
N GLY A 126 -1.78 2.24 13.41
CA GLY A 126 -2.47 3.29 14.16
C GLY A 126 -3.88 2.90 14.64
N THR A 127 -4.59 2.05 13.90
CA THR A 127 -5.86 1.48 14.35
C THR A 127 -5.65 0.42 15.43
N ALA A 128 -4.67 -0.48 15.27
CA ALA A 128 -4.38 -1.52 16.25
C ALA A 128 -3.91 -0.94 17.60
N ASP A 129 -3.05 0.08 17.58
CA ASP A 129 -2.55 0.74 18.80
C ASP A 129 -3.71 1.42 19.57
N LYS A 130 -4.64 2.08 18.86
CA LYS A 130 -5.84 2.66 19.50
C LYS A 130 -6.75 1.60 20.12
N THR A 131 -6.93 0.46 19.46
CA THR A 131 -7.72 -0.61 20.04
C THR A 131 -7.06 -1.16 21.31
N ASP A 132 -5.73 -1.33 21.29
CA ASP A 132 -4.98 -1.80 22.46
C ASP A 132 -5.12 -0.81 23.63
N GLU A 133 -5.05 0.50 23.37
CA GLU A 133 -5.29 1.56 24.38
C GLU A 133 -6.72 1.50 24.94
N ASP A 134 -7.75 1.44 24.08
CA ASP A 134 -9.16 1.37 24.50
C ASP A 134 -9.44 0.13 25.36
N TYR A 135 -8.83 -1.01 25.03
CA TYR A 135 -8.90 -2.22 25.83
C TYR A 135 -8.28 -1.99 27.22
N VAL A 136 -7.07 -1.43 27.29
CA VAL A 136 -6.42 -1.11 28.58
C VAL A 136 -7.33 -0.19 29.42
N TYR A 137 -7.85 0.90 28.86
CA TYR A 137 -8.69 1.82 29.63
C TYR A 137 -9.97 1.16 30.18
N ARG A 138 -10.61 0.25 29.43
CA ARG A 138 -11.81 -0.46 29.90
C ARG A 138 -11.54 -1.42 31.05
N TYR A 139 -10.38 -2.10 31.05
CA TYR A 139 -10.09 -3.13 32.05
C TYR A 139 -9.36 -2.62 33.30
N PHE A 140 -8.74 -1.43 33.25
CA PHE A 140 -8.03 -0.84 34.39
C PHE A 140 -8.80 0.27 35.13
N LEU A 141 -9.96 0.69 34.62
CA LEU A 141 -10.82 1.71 35.26
C LEU A 141 -12.16 1.16 35.79
N ASP A 142 -12.39 -0.15 35.64
CA ASP A 142 -13.45 -0.91 36.32
C ASP A 142 -12.89 -1.61 37.58
#